data_AF-A0A8C0VZ44-F1
#
_entry.id   AF-A0A8C0VZ44-F1
#
_cell.length_a   1.000
_cell.length_b   1.000
_cell.length_c   1.000
_cell.angle_alpha   90.00
_cell.angle_beta   90.00
_cell.angle_gamma   90.00
#
_symmetry.space_group_name_H-M   'P 1'
#
loop_
_entity.id
_entity.type
_entity.pdbx_description
1 polymer ?
#
loop_
_entity_poly.entity_id
_entity_poly.type
_entity_poly.pdbx_seq_one_letter_code
_entity_poly.pdbx_strand_id
1 'polypeptide(L)'
;MVIMESASSGLQVSTRVGGIPEVLPENLIILCKPSIRSLYEGLKKAIFQQKSEEFLAPENIHNIVKMFYTWKNVTERTEKVYERVAGEAVLSKEKLLDRLISHCGPVTTYIFALFAVISYLFLIFLRWMIPDSTTNVAVDVTGPGSAWNHQYPHSKKRDESDEVSKTR
;
A
#
# COMPACT_ATOMS: atom_id res chain seq x y z
N MET A 1 -5.87 2.44 10.69
CA MET A 1 -6.39 3.81 10.79
C MET A 1 -6.52 4.23 12.26
N VAL A 2 -7.38 3.57 13.05
CA VAL A 2 -7.65 3.93 14.47
C VAL A 2 -6.41 4.08 15.36
N ILE A 3 -5.43 3.17 15.28
CA ILE A 3 -4.32 3.18 16.24
C ILE A 3 -3.39 4.41 16.12
N MET A 4 -3.18 4.92 14.90
CA MET A 4 -2.35 6.12 14.69
C MET A 4 -3.07 7.38 15.11
N GLU A 5 -4.39 7.42 14.93
CA GLU A 5 -5.24 8.52 15.41
C GLU A 5 -5.29 8.52 16.93
N SER A 6 -5.46 7.36 17.55
CA SER A 6 -5.40 7.21 18.99
C SER A 6 -4.05 7.62 19.56
N ALA A 7 -2.93 7.16 18.96
CA ALA A 7 -1.60 7.55 19.38
C ALA A 7 -1.38 9.07 19.24
N SER A 8 -1.80 9.66 18.11
CA SER A 8 -1.76 11.11 17.90
C SER A 8 -2.59 11.90 18.91
N SER A 9 -3.67 11.30 19.41
CA SER A 9 -4.55 11.88 20.43
C SER A 9 -4.04 11.64 21.87
N GLY A 10 -2.88 11.00 22.04
CA GLY A 10 -2.25 10.75 23.34
C GLY A 10 -2.62 9.41 23.99
N LEU A 11 -3.13 8.42 23.25
CA LEU A 11 -3.34 7.07 23.79
C LEU A 11 -2.01 6.41 24.18
N GLN A 12 -1.92 5.92 25.42
CA GLN A 12 -0.68 5.40 26.01
C GLN A 12 -0.61 3.87 26.12
N VAL A 13 -1.70 3.13 25.94
CA VAL A 13 -1.71 1.67 26.15
C VAL A 13 -2.28 0.97 24.92
N SER A 14 -1.55 -0.01 24.39
CA SER A 14 -2.02 -0.88 23.31
C SER A 14 -1.50 -2.30 23.50
N THR A 15 -2.14 -3.25 22.81
CA THR A 15 -1.66 -4.64 22.75
C THR A 15 -0.49 -4.78 21.77
N ARG A 16 0.45 -5.67 22.12
CA ARG A 16 1.60 -6.08 21.30
C ARG A 16 1.17 -7.27 20.42
N VAL A 17 0.36 -7.00 19.42
CA VAL A 17 -0.14 -8.01 18.48
C VAL A 17 -0.01 -7.54 17.03
N GLY A 18 0.29 -8.47 16.14
CA GLY A 18 0.44 -8.19 14.71
C GLY A 18 1.46 -7.10 14.43
N GLY A 19 1.14 -6.22 13.47
CA GLY A 19 1.99 -5.13 12.99
C GLY A 19 2.05 -3.87 13.88
N ILE A 20 1.48 -3.90 15.09
CA ILE A 20 1.42 -2.72 15.97
C ILE A 20 2.83 -2.26 16.41
N PRO A 21 3.73 -3.15 16.86
CA PRO A 21 5.08 -2.74 17.30
C PRO A 21 5.93 -2.10 16.20
N GLU A 22 5.68 -2.45 14.94
CA GLU A 22 6.38 -1.91 13.76
C GLU A 22 5.92 -0.49 13.43
N VAL A 23 4.65 -0.20 13.75
CA VAL A 23 3.99 1.07 13.43
C VAL A 23 4.11 2.07 14.57
N LEU A 24 4.07 1.59 15.82
CA LEU A 24 4.21 2.40 17.04
C LEU A 24 5.32 1.83 17.92
N PRO A 25 6.51 2.47 17.96
CA PRO A 25 7.62 2.00 18.76
C PRO A 25 7.35 2.14 20.28
N GLU A 26 8.04 1.32 21.07
CA GLU A 26 7.82 1.17 22.53
C GLU A 26 8.12 2.42 23.36
N ASN A 27 8.81 3.40 22.77
CA ASN A 27 9.07 4.70 23.40
C ASN A 27 7.88 5.66 23.35
N LEU A 28 6.87 5.42 22.49
CA LEU A 28 5.68 6.26 22.38
C LEU A 28 4.48 5.69 23.11
N ILE A 29 4.40 4.36 23.25
CA ILE A 29 3.23 3.67 23.78
C ILE A 29 3.64 2.43 24.59
N ILE A 30 2.88 2.15 25.65
CA ILE A 30 3.05 0.97 26.49
C ILE A 30 2.42 -0.23 25.77
N LEU A 31 3.26 -1.05 25.15
CA LEU A 31 2.86 -2.28 24.48
C LEU A 31 2.72 -3.43 25.49
N CYS A 32 1.50 -3.94 25.63
CA CYS A 32 1.14 -5.01 26.56
C CYS A 32 0.94 -6.34 25.84
N LYS A 33 1.26 -7.47 26.47
CA LYS A 33 0.84 -8.78 25.94
C LYS A 33 -0.70 -8.84 25.88
N PRO A 34 -1.29 -9.62 24.96
CA PRO A 34 -2.75 -9.79 24.87
C PRO A 34 -3.29 -10.66 26.03
N SER A 35 -3.13 -10.17 27.25
CA SER A 35 -3.62 -10.80 28.47
C SER A 35 -4.15 -9.75 29.44
N ILE A 36 -5.21 -10.10 30.18
CA ILE A 36 -5.88 -9.17 31.11
C ILE A 36 -4.89 -8.61 32.15
N ARG A 37 -4.04 -9.47 32.71
CA ARG A 37 -3.03 -9.07 33.70
C ARG A 37 -2.04 -8.07 33.11
N SER A 38 -1.56 -8.30 31.88
CA SER A 38 -0.62 -7.40 31.24
C SER A 38 -1.24 -6.05 30.92
N LEU A 39 -2.50 -6.02 30.48
CA LEU A 39 -3.22 -4.78 30.21
C LEU A 39 -3.49 -4.00 31.50
N TYR A 40 -3.85 -4.68 32.57
CA TYR A 40 -4.05 -4.06 33.89
C TYR A 40 -2.76 -3.40 34.40
N GLU A 41 -1.62 -4.09 34.34
CA GLU A 41 -0.34 -3.50 34.74
C GLU A 41 0.10 -2.36 33.79
N GLY A 42 -0.14 -2.49 32.49
CA GLY A 42 0.12 -1.42 31.52
C GLY A 42 -0.71 -0.16 31.79
N LEU A 43 -1.99 -0.33 32.10
CA LEU A 43 -2.88 0.76 32.48
C LEU A 43 -2.47 1.41 33.81
N LYS A 44 -2.10 0.59 34.81
CA LYS A 44 -1.60 1.10 36.09
C LYS A 44 -0.33 1.94 35.91
N LYS A 45 0.59 1.46 35.05
CA LYS A 45 1.80 2.19 34.68
C LYS A 45 1.48 3.52 33.98
N ALA A 46 0.57 3.54 33.03
CA ALA A 46 0.11 4.75 32.34
C ALA A 46 -0.45 5.79 33.32
N ILE A 47 -1.32 5.38 34.25
CA ILE A 47 -1.89 6.27 35.28
C ILE A 47 -0.79 6.85 36.19
N PHE A 48 0.19 6.04 36.57
CA PHE A 48 1.30 6.50 37.41
C PHE A 48 2.17 7.52 36.66
N GLN A 49 2.51 7.25 35.40
CA GLN A 49 3.29 8.17 34.56
C GLN A 49 2.56 9.49 34.33
N GLN A 50 1.23 9.46 34.14
CA GLN A 50 0.41 10.65 34.03
C GLN A 50 0.44 11.51 35.30
N LYS A 51 0.46 10.87 36.48
CA LYS A 51 0.51 11.58 37.78
C LYS A 51 1.89 12.15 38.10
N SER A 52 2.95 11.50 37.62
CA SER A 52 4.34 11.92 37.85
C SER A 52 4.84 12.96 36.84
N GLU A 53 3.97 13.49 35.98
CA GLU A 53 4.31 14.44 34.89
C GLU A 53 5.41 13.98 33.94
N GLU A 54 5.72 12.68 33.91
CA GLU A 54 6.74 12.08 33.05
C GLU A 54 6.25 11.92 31.59
N PHE A 55 5.20 12.65 31.21
CA PHE A 55 4.47 12.43 29.95
C PHE A 55 4.82 13.46 28.87
N LEU A 56 4.92 12.98 27.64
CA LEU A 56 5.04 13.84 26.46
C LEU A 56 3.68 14.44 26.13
N ALA A 57 3.60 15.75 25.97
CA ALA A 57 2.38 16.41 25.52
C ALA A 57 1.82 15.72 24.24
N PRO A 58 0.49 15.56 24.11
CA PRO A 58 -0.12 14.94 22.93
C PRO A 58 0.35 15.54 21.59
N GLU A 59 0.60 16.85 21.57
CA GLU A 59 1.15 17.56 20.42
C GLU A 59 2.52 17.03 19.98
N ASN A 60 3.40 16.73 20.94
CA ASN A 60 4.72 16.15 20.66
C ASN A 60 4.58 14.73 20.10
N ILE A 61 3.67 13.93 20.65
CA ILE A 61 3.39 12.58 20.14
C ILE A 61 2.86 12.65 18.71
N HIS A 62 1.92 13.55 18.42
CA HIS A 62 1.42 13.76 17.07
C HIS A 62 2.53 14.14 16.07
N ASN A 63 3.42 15.06 16.45
CA ASN A 63 4.55 15.47 15.62
C ASN A 63 5.49 14.30 15.29
N ILE A 64 5.71 13.40 16.24
CA ILE A 64 6.50 12.19 16.03
C ILE A 64 5.76 11.20 15.11
N VAL A 65 4.48 10.92 15.37
CA VAL A 65 3.66 9.98 14.55
C VAL A 65 3.59 10.44 13.09
N LYS A 66 3.49 11.75 12.86
CA LYS A 66 3.51 12.36 11.53
C LYS A 66 4.77 12.03 10.73
N MET A 67 5.92 11.91 11.39
CA MET A 67 7.18 11.53 10.71
C MET A 67 7.20 10.07 10.27
N PHE A 68 6.58 9.16 11.03
CA PHE A 68 6.56 7.74 10.71
C PHE A 68 5.53 7.41 9.62
N TYR A 69 4.34 7.99 9.70
CA TYR A 69 3.24 7.69 8.80
C TYR A 69 2.58 8.96 8.26
N THR A 70 2.60 9.10 6.94
CA THR A 70 1.86 10.15 6.23
C THR A 70 1.37 9.58 4.91
N TRP A 71 0.09 9.80 4.59
CA TRP A 71 -0.50 9.35 3.32
C TRP A 71 0.29 9.81 2.10
N LYS A 72 0.79 11.04 2.11
CA LYS A 72 1.68 11.57 1.06
C LYS A 72 2.92 10.68 0.81
N ASN A 73 3.58 10.20 1.87
CA ASN A 73 4.75 9.31 1.74
C ASN A 73 4.36 7.93 1.22
N VAL A 74 3.19 7.41 1.64
CA VAL A 74 2.66 6.14 1.12
C VAL A 74 2.37 6.29 -0.37
N THR A 75 1.66 7.34 -0.79
CA THR A 75 1.34 7.61 -2.19
C THR A 75 2.59 7.76 -3.03
N GLU A 76 3.59 8.54 -2.61
CA GLU A 76 4.83 8.73 -3.37
C GLU A 76 5.62 7.41 -3.56
N ARG A 77 5.69 6.57 -2.51
CA ARG A 77 6.37 5.27 -2.61
C ARG A 77 5.59 4.30 -3.49
N THR A 78 4.26 4.30 -3.35
CA THR A 78 3.38 3.46 -4.15
C THR A 78 3.46 3.86 -5.62
N GLU A 79 3.44 5.15 -5.95
CA GLU A 79 3.60 5.66 -7.32
C GLU A 79 4.89 5.16 -7.98
N LYS A 80 6.03 5.23 -7.28
CA LYS A 80 7.31 4.69 -7.79
C LYS A 80 7.28 3.19 -8.08
N VAL A 81 6.54 2.42 -7.27
CA VAL A 81 6.35 0.99 -7.53
C VAL A 81 5.49 0.78 -8.77
N TYR A 82 4.40 1.54 -8.91
CA TYR A 82 3.56 1.48 -10.11
C TYR A 82 4.34 1.87 -11.38
N GLU A 83 5.12 2.94 -11.35
CA GLU A 83 5.97 3.36 -12.49
C GLU A 83 6.97 2.26 -12.87
N ARG A 84 7.62 1.65 -11.86
CA ARG A 84 8.57 0.55 -12.08
C ARG A 84 7.90 -0.67 -12.71
N VAL A 85 6.75 -1.09 -12.18
CA VAL A 85 6.00 -2.26 -12.68
C VAL A 85 5.37 -1.98 -14.04
N ALA A 86 4.96 -0.73 -14.33
CA ALA A 86 4.44 -0.36 -15.63
C ALA A 86 5.49 -0.45 -16.74
N GLY A 87 6.77 -0.21 -16.41
CA GLY A 87 7.89 -0.41 -17.33
C GLY A 87 8.32 -1.88 -17.49
N GLU A 88 7.85 -2.78 -16.62
CA GLU A 88 8.10 -4.21 -16.78
C GLU A 88 7.24 -4.76 -17.91
N ALA A 89 7.85 -5.51 -18.82
CA ALA A 89 7.13 -6.12 -19.92
C ALA A 89 6.12 -7.15 -19.39
N VAL A 90 4.86 -6.73 -19.26
CA VAL A 90 3.76 -7.66 -19.07
C VAL A 90 3.77 -8.59 -20.28
N LEU A 91 3.93 -9.90 -20.03
CA LEU A 91 3.91 -10.89 -21.09
C LEU A 91 2.64 -10.69 -21.92
N SER A 92 2.81 -10.46 -23.22
CA SER A 92 1.68 -10.40 -24.15
C SER A 92 0.81 -11.64 -23.92
N LYS A 93 -0.51 -11.45 -23.95
CA LYS A 93 -1.48 -12.54 -23.74
C LYS A 93 -1.17 -13.74 -24.65
N GLU A 94 -0.66 -13.46 -25.85
CA GLU A 94 -0.18 -14.45 -26.82
C GLU A 94 0.96 -15.32 -26.25
N LYS A 95 2.00 -14.70 -25.66
CA LYS A 95 3.13 -15.42 -25.05
C LYS A 95 2.73 -16.19 -23.80
N LEU A 96 1.72 -15.72 -23.06
CA LEU A 96 1.15 -16.47 -21.92
C LEU A 96 0.39 -17.71 -22.40
N LEU A 97 -0.40 -17.58 -23.47
CA LEU A 97 -1.10 -18.70 -24.09
C LEU A 97 -0.12 -19.71 -24.68
N ASP A 98 0.92 -19.26 -25.37
CA ASP A 98 1.94 -20.13 -25.95
C ASP A 98 2.68 -20.94 -24.88
N ARG A 99 3.03 -20.33 -23.74
CA ARG A 99 3.60 -21.07 -22.60
C ARG A 99 2.61 -22.08 -22.02
N LEU A 100 1.36 -21.70 -21.83
CA LEU A 100 0.35 -22.58 -21.24
C LEU A 100 0.10 -23.80 -22.13
N ILE A 101 0.00 -23.57 -23.45
CA ILE A 101 -0.20 -24.61 -24.47
C ILE A 101 1.05 -25.48 -24.61
N SER A 102 2.25 -24.91 -24.49
CA SER A 102 3.50 -25.67 -24.56
C SER A 102 3.74 -26.56 -23.34
N HIS A 103 3.24 -26.18 -22.16
CA HIS A 103 3.42 -26.95 -20.92
C HIS A 103 2.29 -27.95 -20.66
N CYS A 104 1.09 -27.74 -21.23
CA CYS A 104 -0.05 -28.64 -21.09
C CYS A 104 -0.32 -29.37 -22.41
N GLY A 105 -0.30 -30.71 -22.39
CA GLY A 105 -0.50 -31.52 -23.60
C GLY A 105 -1.81 -31.24 -24.36
N PRO A 106 -1.97 -31.78 -25.58
CA PRO A 106 -3.01 -31.38 -26.53
C PRO A 106 -4.43 -31.43 -25.97
N VAL A 107 -4.75 -32.46 -25.18
CA VAL A 107 -6.07 -32.67 -24.57
C VAL A 107 -6.44 -31.56 -23.59
N THR A 108 -5.51 -31.16 -22.73
CA THR A 108 -5.72 -30.11 -21.72
C THR A 108 -5.94 -28.75 -22.38
N THR A 109 -5.27 -28.48 -23.49
CA THR A 109 -5.46 -27.25 -24.28
C THR A 109 -6.89 -27.12 -24.82
N TYR A 110 -7.50 -28.21 -25.32
CA TYR A 110 -8.90 -28.18 -25.78
C TYR A 110 -9.88 -27.89 -24.63
N ILE A 111 -9.64 -28.43 -23.44
CA ILE A 111 -10.47 -28.18 -22.25
C ILE A 111 -10.38 -26.70 -21.83
N PHE A 112 -9.17 -26.12 -21.80
CA PHE A 112 -8.99 -24.70 -21.50
C PHE A 112 -9.60 -23.79 -22.56
N ALA A 113 -9.47 -24.12 -23.84
CA ALA A 113 -10.10 -23.37 -24.92
C ALA A 113 -11.64 -23.38 -24.79
N LEU A 114 -12.23 -24.54 -24.49
CA LEU A 114 -13.67 -24.64 -24.22
C LEU A 114 -14.09 -23.78 -23.02
N PHE A 115 -13.33 -23.82 -21.93
CA PHE A 115 -13.59 -23.01 -20.74
C PHE A 115 -13.48 -21.50 -21.04
N ALA A 116 -12.51 -21.08 -21.85
CA ALA A 116 -12.34 -19.70 -22.27
C ALA A 116 -13.53 -19.22 -23.13
N VAL A 117 -14.01 -20.04 -24.06
CA VAL A 117 -15.21 -19.75 -24.87
C VAL A 117 -16.46 -19.64 -23.99
N ILE A 118 -16.67 -20.59 -23.07
CA ILE A 118 -17.80 -20.54 -22.12
C ILE A 118 -17.71 -19.28 -21.26
N SER A 119 -16.53 -18.94 -20.75
CA SER A 119 -16.29 -17.73 -19.96
C SER A 119 -16.58 -16.45 -20.77
N TYR A 120 -16.23 -16.44 -22.06
CA TYR A 120 -16.55 -15.32 -22.95
C TYR A 120 -18.05 -15.18 -23.21
N LEU A 121 -18.75 -16.29 -23.46
CA LEU A 121 -20.21 -16.30 -23.58
C LEU A 121 -20.88 -15.83 -22.28
N PHE A 122 -20.35 -16.23 -21.13
CA PHE A 122 -20.79 -15.78 -19.82
C PHE A 122 -20.56 -14.27 -19.62
N LEU A 123 -19.42 -13.72 -20.08
CA LEU A 123 -19.19 -12.27 -20.07
C LEU A 123 -20.19 -11.51 -20.93
N ILE A 124 -20.53 -12.02 -22.12
CA ILE A 124 -21.57 -11.43 -22.98
C ILE A 124 -22.93 -11.45 -22.26
N PHE A 125 -23.27 -12.57 -21.62
CA PHE A 125 -24.49 -12.71 -20.84
C PHE A 125 -24.54 -11.74 -19.66
N LEU A 126 -23.44 -11.59 -18.90
CA LEU A 126 -23.34 -10.61 -17.82
C LEU A 126 -23.48 -9.18 -18.33
N ARG A 127 -22.88 -8.86 -19.46
CA ARG A 127 -22.98 -7.54 -20.13
C ARG A 127 -24.39 -7.25 -20.63
N TRP A 128 -25.15 -8.28 -20.99
CA TRP A 128 -26.57 -8.16 -21.29
C TRP A 128 -27.42 -7.92 -20.03
N MET A 129 -27.10 -8.59 -18.92
CA MET A 129 -27.81 -8.41 -17.65
C MET A 129 -27.50 -7.09 -16.94
N ILE A 130 -26.28 -6.57 -17.08
CA ILE A 130 -25.81 -5.34 -16.45
C ILE A 130 -25.31 -4.41 -17.57
N PRO A 131 -26.11 -3.42 -18.00
CA PRO A 131 -25.73 -2.54 -19.09
C PRO A 131 -24.49 -1.72 -18.72
N ASP A 132 -23.56 -1.59 -19.66
CA ASP A 132 -22.27 -0.88 -19.52
C ASP A 132 -22.45 0.58 -19.05
N SER A 133 -23.65 1.15 -19.14
CA SER A 133 -23.95 2.54 -18.74
C SER A 133 -23.85 2.82 -17.24
N THR A 134 -23.89 1.78 -16.38
CA THR A 134 -23.76 1.95 -14.91
C THR A 134 -22.37 1.60 -14.39
N THR A 135 -21.50 1.03 -15.23
CA THR A 135 -20.16 0.61 -14.84
C THR A 135 -19.16 1.64 -15.34
N ASN A 136 -18.49 2.32 -14.40
CA ASN A 136 -17.37 3.20 -14.75
C ASN A 136 -16.30 2.35 -15.44
N VAL A 137 -16.01 2.67 -16.71
CA VAL A 137 -14.87 2.10 -17.42
C VAL A 137 -13.62 2.41 -16.61
N ALA A 138 -12.95 1.38 -16.13
CA ALA A 138 -11.65 1.55 -15.49
C ALA A 138 -10.71 2.19 -16.51
N VAL A 139 -10.19 3.38 -16.18
CA VAL A 139 -9.19 4.04 -17.03
C VAL A 139 -8.02 3.08 -17.15
N ASP A 140 -7.71 2.69 -18.38
CA ASP A 140 -6.51 1.91 -18.66
C ASP A 140 -5.31 2.85 -18.52
N VAL A 141 -4.69 2.81 -17.33
CA VAL A 141 -3.60 3.70 -16.96
C VAL A 141 -2.24 3.22 -17.46
N THR A 142 -2.12 1.95 -17.86
CA THR A 142 -0.82 1.31 -18.19
C THR A 142 -0.78 0.62 -19.56
N GLY A 143 -1.87 0.64 -20.35
CA GLY A 143 -1.87 0.09 -21.71
C GLY A 143 -1.16 0.96 -22.77
N PRO A 144 -0.87 0.43 -23.98
CA PRO A 144 -0.24 1.15 -25.11
C PRO A 144 -1.03 2.37 -25.65
N GLY A 145 -2.22 2.64 -25.09
CA GLY A 145 -3.05 3.81 -25.37
C GLY A 145 -3.51 4.53 -24.09
N SER A 146 -2.70 4.46 -23.02
CA SER A 146 -3.07 4.97 -21.71
C SER A 146 -3.31 6.48 -21.69
N ALA A 147 -4.17 6.92 -20.77
CA ALA A 147 -4.45 8.33 -20.53
C ALA A 147 -3.25 9.10 -19.93
N TRP A 148 -2.25 8.39 -19.39
CA TRP A 148 -1.01 8.95 -18.85
C TRP A 148 0.06 9.14 -19.94
N ASN A 149 -0.33 9.74 -21.07
CA ASN A 149 0.62 10.30 -22.03
C ASN A 149 0.96 11.77 -21.71
N HIS A 150 0.83 12.18 -20.44
CA HIS A 150 1.37 13.46 -20.00
C HIS A 150 2.80 13.28 -19.53
N GLN A 151 3.71 13.61 -20.44
CA GLN A 151 5.07 14.06 -20.18
C GLN A 151 5.13 14.88 -18.89
N TYR A 152 5.61 14.27 -17.80
CA TYR A 152 6.07 15.03 -16.66
C TYR A 152 7.37 15.73 -17.09
N PRO A 153 7.45 17.08 -17.05
CA PRO A 153 8.70 17.75 -17.29
C PRO A 153 9.64 17.38 -16.16
N HIS A 154 10.62 16.55 -16.50
CA HIS A 154 11.74 16.18 -15.65
C HIS A 154 12.34 17.47 -15.07
N SER A 155 12.12 17.72 -13.78
CA SER A 155 12.76 18.83 -13.06
C SER A 155 14.26 18.54 -12.98
N LYS A 156 14.98 18.96 -14.01
CA LYS A 156 16.43 19.01 -14.09
C LYS A 156 16.92 20.12 -13.16
N LYS A 157 17.03 19.84 -11.86
CA LYS A 157 17.60 20.76 -10.87
C LYS A 157 18.12 20.03 -9.63
N ARG A 158 19.07 19.12 -9.83
CA ARG A 158 19.91 18.61 -8.74
C ARG A 158 21.17 17.90 -9.25
N ASP A 159 21.97 18.56 -10.07
CA ASP A 159 23.35 18.10 -10.35
C ASP A 159 24.38 19.25 -10.46
N GLU A 160 23.95 20.53 -10.49
CA GLU A 160 24.90 21.67 -10.51
C GLU A 160 25.41 22.11 -9.13
N SER A 161 24.88 21.56 -8.03
CA SER A 161 25.27 21.97 -6.67
C SER A 161 26.51 21.25 -6.14
N ASP A 162 26.84 20.06 -6.68
CA ASP A 162 27.90 19.20 -6.14
C ASP A 162 29.24 19.34 -6.87
N GLU A 163 29.30 20.06 -7.99
CA GLU A 163 30.55 20.32 -8.71
C GLU A 163 31.26 21.60 -8.26
N VAL A 164 30.56 22.56 -7.64
CA VAL A 164 31.13 23.85 -7.19
C VAL A 164 31.81 23.76 -5.82
N SER A 165 31.56 22.71 -5.02
CA SER A 165 32.16 22.56 -3.67
C SER A 165 33.51 21.84 -3.65
N LYS A 166 34.01 21.36 -4.80
CA LYS A 166 35.29 20.63 -4.90
C LYS A 166 36.42 21.39 -5.59
N THR A 167 36.26 22.67 -5.87
CA THR A 167 37.30 23.48 -6.52
C THR A 167 37.47 24.87 -5.92
N ARG A 168 37.51 24.97 -4.58
CA ARG A 168 38.17 26.09 -3.91
C ARG A 168 38.63 25.75 -2.50
#